data_AF-A0A7R7DU87-F1
#
_entry.id   AF-A0A7R7DU87-F1
#
_cell.length_a   1.000
_cell.length_b   1.000
_cell.length_c   1.000
_cell.angle_alpha   90.00
_cell.angle_beta   90.00
_cell.angle_gamma   90.00
#
_symmetry.space_group_name_H-M   'P 1'
#
loop_
_entity.id
_entity.type
_entity.pdbx_description
1 polymer ?
#
loop_
_entity_poly.entity_id
_entity_poly.type
_entity_poly.pdbx_seq_one_letter_code
_entity_poly.pdbx_strand_id
1 'polypeptide(L)'
;MELPDNADAVLTVVEAIPPGRVMSYGAIADVVCARGGVASARSVGTVMARYGAAVCWYRVVNSVGRTPPGHELRARALLAAEGVPFRGDRVDMRAAAWYPAD
;
A
#
# COMPACT_ATOMS: atom_id res chain seq x y z
N MET A 1 -13.19 14.00 -13.28
CA MET A 1 -11.77 14.41 -13.24
C MET A 1 -11.00 13.15 -13.57
N GLU A 2 -10.45 13.04 -14.76
CA GLU A 2 -9.50 11.96 -15.06
C GLU A 2 -8.35 12.07 -14.06
N LEU A 3 -8.04 10.95 -13.41
CA LEU A 3 -6.83 10.86 -12.62
C LEU A 3 -5.65 10.81 -13.60
N PRO A 4 -4.49 11.37 -13.26
CA PRO A 4 -3.29 11.13 -14.05
C PRO A 4 -3.06 9.61 -14.17
N ASP A 5 -2.64 9.11 -15.33
CA ASP A 5 -2.50 7.66 -15.59
C ASP A 5 -1.72 6.89 -14.49
N ASN A 6 -0.75 7.56 -13.88
CA ASN A 6 0.04 6.97 -12.78
C ASN A 6 -0.74 6.83 -11.47
N ALA A 7 -1.75 7.66 -11.22
CA ALA A 7 -2.60 7.59 -10.04
C ALA A 7 -3.60 6.43 -10.14
N ASP A 8 -4.28 6.28 -11.28
CA ASP A 8 -5.23 5.17 -11.51
C ASP A 8 -4.55 3.80 -11.38
N ALA A 9 -3.38 3.64 -12.01
CA ALA A 9 -2.62 2.40 -11.92
C ALA A 9 -2.22 2.06 -10.47
N VAL A 10 -1.81 3.07 -9.69
CA VAL A 10 -1.46 2.88 -8.27
C VAL A 10 -2.68 2.49 -7.43
N LEU A 11 -3.78 3.22 -7.55
CA LEU A 11 -5.00 2.94 -6.78
C LEU A 11 -5.55 1.55 -7.11
N THR A 12 -5.53 1.15 -8.38
CA THR A 12 -5.92 -0.20 -8.82
C THR A 12 -5.10 -1.29 -8.13
N VAL A 13 -3.79 -1.11 -8.00
CA VAL A 13 -2.94 -2.08 -7.28
C VAL A 13 -3.28 -2.11 -5.78
N VAL A 14 -3.54 -0.95 -5.17
CA VAL A 14 -3.88 -0.86 -3.74
C VAL A 14 -5.22 -1.51 -3.43
N GLU A 15 -6.23 -1.35 -4.28
CA GLU A 15 -7.53 -2.01 -4.14
C GLU A 15 -7.43 -3.54 -4.24
N ALA A 16 -6.50 -4.04 -5.03
CA ALA A 16 -6.28 -5.47 -5.20
C ALA A 16 -5.59 -6.15 -4.01
N ILE A 17 -4.98 -5.38 -3.08
CA ILE A 17 -4.34 -5.95 -1.89
C ILE A 17 -5.43 -6.63 -1.04
N PRO A 18 -5.40 -7.95 -0.81
CA PRO A 18 -6.47 -8.63 -0.08
C PRO A 18 -6.43 -8.29 1.42
N PRO A 19 -7.56 -8.43 2.14
CA PRO A 19 -7.57 -8.31 3.60
C PRO A 19 -6.52 -9.21 4.25
N GLY A 20 -5.87 -8.71 5.30
CA GLY A 20 -4.84 -9.45 6.04
C GLY A 20 -3.46 -9.40 5.38
N ARG A 21 -3.32 -8.64 4.28
CA ARG A 21 -2.07 -8.43 3.55
C ARG A 21 -1.74 -6.95 3.41
N VAL A 22 -0.46 -6.68 3.15
CA VAL A 22 0.05 -5.34 2.89
C VAL A 22 1.02 -5.33 1.71
N MET A 23 1.23 -4.15 1.13
CA MET A 23 2.32 -3.91 0.19
C MET A 23 3.15 -2.70 0.63
N SER A 24 4.42 -2.69 0.23
CA SER A 24 5.25 -1.50 0.38
C SER A 24 5.05 -0.52 -0.79
N TYR A 25 5.28 0.77 -0.56
CA TYR A 25 5.29 1.77 -1.64
C TYR A 25 6.19 1.39 -2.82
N GLY A 26 7.34 0.75 -2.56
CA GLY A 26 8.25 0.27 -3.60
C GLY A 26 7.66 -0.90 -4.39
N ALA A 27 7.11 -1.89 -3.69
CA ALA A 27 6.48 -3.04 -4.31
C ALA A 27 5.30 -2.64 -5.22
N ILE A 28 4.51 -1.64 -4.81
CA ILE A 28 3.43 -1.10 -5.64
C ILE A 28 4.00 -0.45 -6.91
N ALA A 29 5.08 0.32 -6.78
CA ALA A 29 5.74 0.92 -7.94
C ALA A 29 6.28 -0.14 -8.91
N ASP A 30 6.87 -1.22 -8.40
CA ASP A 30 7.38 -2.33 -9.20
C ASP A 30 6.25 -2.99 -10.01
N VAL A 31 5.09 -3.24 -9.39
CA VAL A 31 3.91 -3.80 -10.08
C VAL A 31 3.38 -2.85 -11.15
N VAL A 32 3.31 -1.55 -10.87
CA VAL A 32 2.86 -0.56 -11.87
C VAL A 32 3.82 -0.52 -13.06
N CYS A 33 5.14 -0.55 -12.82
CA CYS A 33 6.15 -0.59 -13.87
C CYS A 33 6.08 -1.89 -14.69
N ALA A 34 5.88 -3.05 -14.03
CA ALA A 34 5.73 -4.33 -14.71
C ALA A 34 4.51 -4.38 -15.65
N ARG A 35 3.47 -3.58 -15.36
CA ARG A 35 2.27 -3.42 -16.20
C ARG A 35 2.39 -2.35 -17.29
N GLY A 36 3.59 -1.81 -17.51
CA GLY A 36 3.88 -0.79 -18.53
C GLY A 36 3.65 0.66 -18.09
N GLY A 37 3.35 0.89 -16.81
CA GLY A 37 3.28 2.23 -16.23
C GLY A 37 4.64 2.79 -15.82
N VAL A 38 4.66 4.02 -15.29
CA VAL A 38 5.86 4.64 -14.72
C VAL A 38 5.58 5.05 -13.27
N ALA A 39 6.27 4.41 -12.33
CA ALA A 39 6.13 4.70 -10.92
C ALA A 39 7.46 4.58 -10.16
N SER A 40 7.52 5.29 -9.04
CA SER A 40 8.53 5.18 -7.98
C SER A 40 7.83 5.18 -6.63
N ALA A 41 8.48 4.64 -5.59
CA ALA A 41 7.94 4.66 -4.22
C ALA A 41 7.51 6.07 -3.77
N ARG A 42 8.27 7.12 -4.16
CA ARG A 42 7.93 8.51 -3.86
C ARG A 42 6.66 8.97 -4.61
N SER A 43 6.52 8.62 -5.88
CA SER A 43 5.31 8.94 -6.64
C SER A 43 4.09 8.21 -6.09
N VAL A 44 4.22 6.94 -5.67
CA VAL A 44 3.14 6.18 -4.99
C VAL A 44 2.74 6.89 -3.70
N GLY A 45 3.71 7.31 -2.88
CA GLY A 45 3.43 8.10 -1.67
C GLY A 45 2.68 9.41 -1.98
N THR A 46 3.02 10.07 -3.08
CA THR A 46 2.33 11.30 -3.53
C THR A 46 0.88 11.02 -3.96
N VAL A 47 0.66 9.93 -4.70
CA VAL A 47 -0.68 9.47 -5.09
C VAL A 47 -1.51 9.14 -3.85
N MET A 48 -0.96 8.34 -2.92
CA MET A 48 -1.65 7.95 -1.70
C MET A 48 -2.00 9.14 -0.80
N ALA A 49 -1.14 10.15 -0.72
CA ALA A 49 -1.42 11.38 0.03
C ALA A 49 -2.56 12.21 -0.57
N ARG A 50 -2.74 12.18 -1.90
CA ARG A 50 -3.77 12.97 -2.59
C ARG A 50 -5.09 12.23 -2.78
N TYR A 51 -5.02 10.94 -3.09
CA TYR A 51 -6.15 10.15 -3.59
C TYR A 51 -6.39 8.86 -2.79
N GLY A 52 -5.51 8.51 -1.85
CA GLY A 52 -5.57 7.24 -1.11
C GLY A 52 -6.81 7.10 -0.21
N ALA A 53 -7.50 8.19 0.12
CA ALA A 53 -8.71 8.15 0.94
C ALA A 53 -9.85 7.33 0.32
N ALA A 54 -9.83 7.10 -1.00
CA ALA A 54 -10.81 6.30 -1.71
C ALA A 54 -10.58 4.78 -1.62
N VAL A 55 -9.40 4.34 -1.16
CA VAL A 55 -8.97 2.93 -1.17
C VAL A 55 -8.53 2.46 0.22
N CYS A 56 -8.16 1.18 0.34
CA CYS A 56 -7.63 0.59 1.59
C CYS A 56 -6.21 1.08 1.91
N TRP A 57 -6.02 2.40 2.04
CA TRP A 57 -4.73 3.06 2.23
C TRP A 57 -3.88 2.51 3.37
N TYR A 58 -4.52 1.99 4.42
CA TYR A 58 -3.85 1.41 5.59
C TYR A 58 -3.10 0.12 5.25
N ARG A 59 -3.40 -0.54 4.12
CA ARG A 59 -2.65 -1.70 3.60
C ARG A 59 -1.36 -1.32 2.88
N VAL A 60 -1.06 -0.02 2.75
CA VAL A 60 0.19 0.48 2.16
C VAL A 60 1.14 0.93 3.28
N VAL A 61 2.27 0.25 3.40
CA VAL A 61 3.29 0.48 4.43
C VAL A 61 4.64 0.85 3.80
N ASN A 62 5.61 1.25 4.59
CA ASN A 62 6.98 1.35 4.10
C ASN A 62 7.66 -0.03 4.01
N SER A 63 8.86 -0.09 3.45
CA SER A 63 9.61 -1.34 3.25
C SER A 63 9.94 -2.09 4.54
N VAL A 64 9.89 -1.43 5.70
CA VAL A 64 10.14 -2.04 7.02
C VAL A 64 8.85 -2.30 7.81
N GLY A 65 7.68 -2.14 7.19
CA GLY A 65 6.38 -2.41 7.80
C GLY A 65 5.82 -1.30 8.69
N ARG A 66 6.37 -0.08 8.65
CA ARG A 66 5.73 1.06 9.34
C ARG A 66 4.51 1.52 8.58
N THR A 67 3.44 1.74 9.32
CA THR A 67 2.19 2.35 8.83
C THR A 67 2.41 3.81 8.41
N PRO A 68 1.51 4.39 7.59
CA PRO A 68 1.59 5.78 7.17
C PRO A 68 1.70 6.77 8.36
N PRO A 69 2.59 7.76 8.29
CA PRO A 69 2.81 8.70 9.39
C PRO A 69 1.59 9.60 9.64
N GLY A 70 1.30 9.90 10.90
CA GLY A 70 0.12 10.67 11.32
C GLY A 70 -1.19 9.87 11.34
N HIS A 71 -1.15 8.60 10.94
CA HIS A 71 -2.29 7.70 10.91
C HIS A 71 -2.01 6.34 11.54
N GLU A 72 -0.92 6.21 12.30
CA GLU A 72 -0.40 4.94 12.80
C GLU A 72 -1.42 4.19 13.66
N LEU A 73 -2.10 4.88 14.58
CA LEU A 73 -3.11 4.27 15.44
C LEU A 73 -4.29 3.75 14.63
N ARG A 74 -4.80 4.55 13.68
CA ARG A 74 -5.94 4.17 12.84
C ARG A 74 -5.58 3.03 11.90
N ALA A 75 -4.42 3.11 11.25
CA ALA A 75 -3.93 2.09 10.34
C ALA A 75 -3.71 0.77 11.09
N ARG A 76 -3.09 0.81 12.28
CA ARG A 76 -2.88 -0.37 13.11
C ARG A 76 -4.21 -1.02 13.51
N ALA A 77 -5.21 -0.26 13.93
CA ALA A 77 -6.51 -0.79 14.29
C ALA A 77 -7.20 -1.50 13.11
N LEU A 78 -7.17 -0.89 11.91
CA LEU A 78 -7.74 -1.48 10.70
C LEU A 78 -7.00 -2.75 10.27
N LEU A 79 -5.66 -2.72 10.27
CA LEU A 79 -4.83 -3.88 9.95
C LEU A 79 -5.03 -5.03 10.96
N ALA A 80 -5.14 -4.72 12.26
CA ALA A 80 -5.42 -5.70 13.29
C ALA A 80 -6.80 -6.34 13.13
N ALA A 81 -7.81 -5.56 12.73
CA ALA A 81 -9.15 -6.08 12.43
C ALA A 81 -9.15 -7.07 11.24
N GLU A 82 -8.18 -6.96 10.34
CA GLU A 82 -7.96 -7.91 9.25
C GLU A 82 -7.02 -9.07 9.60
N GLY A 83 -6.53 -9.14 10.84
CA GLY A 83 -5.61 -10.19 11.28
C GLY A 83 -4.18 -10.03 10.76
N VAL A 84 -3.76 -8.82 10.34
CA VAL A 84 -2.38 -8.58 9.89
C VAL A 84 -1.42 -8.76 11.07
N PRO A 85 -0.37 -9.60 10.94
CA PRO A 85 0.61 -9.80 12.00
C PRO A 85 1.53 -8.59 12.18
N PHE A 86 1.86 -8.27 13.44
CA PHE A 86 2.80 -7.20 13.81
C PHE A 86 3.96 -7.76 14.64
N ARG A 87 5.15 -7.17 14.46
CA ARG A 87 6.31 -7.27 15.35
C ARG A 87 6.53 -5.92 16.01
N GLY A 88 6.04 -5.77 17.25
CA GLY A 88 6.09 -4.49 17.97
C GLY A 88 5.16 -3.44 17.34
N ASP A 89 5.73 -2.36 16.82
CA ASP A 89 5.03 -1.26 16.14
C ASP A 89 4.91 -1.43 14.62
N ARG A 90 5.56 -2.46 14.04
CA ARG A 90 5.64 -2.66 12.59
C ARG A 90 4.89 -3.91 12.16
N VAL A 91 4.33 -3.86 10.96
CA VAL A 91 3.80 -5.04 10.28
C VAL A 91 4.93 -6.05 10.09
N ASP A 92 4.64 -7.32 10.34
CA ASP A 92 5.54 -8.41 9.99
C ASP A 92 5.53 -8.61 8.47
N MET A 93 6.41 -7.88 7.78
CA MET A 93 6.50 -7.93 6.32
C MET A 93 6.79 -9.33 5.78
N ARG A 94 7.48 -10.20 6.54
CA ARG A 94 7.72 -11.59 6.10
C ARG A 94 6.45 -12.42 6.06
N ALA A 95 5.51 -12.15 6.97
CA ALA A 95 4.26 -12.89 7.06
C ALA A 95 3.13 -12.25 6.25
N ALA A 96 3.12 -10.92 6.12
CA ALA A 96 1.99 -10.15 5.60
C ALA A 96 2.19 -9.56 4.19
N ALA A 97 3.42 -9.50 3.67
CA ALA A 97 3.63 -8.94 2.33
C ALA A 97 2.86 -9.76 1.29
N TRP A 98 2.30 -9.05 0.32
CA TRP A 98 1.60 -9.62 -0.83
C TRP A 98 2.17 -9.05 -2.12
N TYR A 99 2.12 -9.86 -3.16
CA TYR A 99 2.41 -9.48 -4.53
C TYR A 99 1.35 -10.14 -5.40
N PRO A 100 0.76 -9.42 -6.37
CA PRO A 100 -0.15 -10.03 -7.33
C PRO A 100 0.57 -11.12 -8.11
N ALA A 101 -0.16 -12.19 -8.44
CA ALA A 101 0.33 -13.16 -9.41
C ALA A 101 0.33 -12.52 -10.82
N ASP A 102 1.26 -12.97 -11.66
CA ASP A 102 1.36 -12.58 -13.07
C ASP A 102 0.11 -12.96 -13.87
#